data_AF-A0A7W1UVA7-F1
#
_entry.id   AF-A0A7W1UVA7-F1
#
_cell.length_a   1.000
_cell.length_b   1.000
_cell.length_c   1.000
_cell.angle_alpha   90.00
_cell.angle_beta   90.00
_cell.angle_gamma   90.00
#
_symmetry.space_group_name_H-M   'P 1'
#
loop_
_entity.id
_entity.type
_entity.pdbx_description
1 polymer ?
#
loop_
_entity_poly.entity_id
_entity_poly.type
_entity_poly.pdbx_seq_one_letter_code
_entity_poly.pdbx_strand_id
1 'polypeptide(L)' 'MPRIPDHTDPVDPAIRLRNTGLRVTAPRMAVLRYLDGESHAAAEDITGAVRAA' A
#
# COMPACT_ATOMS: atom_id res chain seq x y z
N MET A 1 11.98 -13.76 19.63
CA MET A 1 12.07 -12.77 18.53
C MET A 1 10.67 -12.31 18.18
N PRO A 2 10.39 -11.01 18.03
CA PRO A 2 9.08 -10.56 17.56
C PRO A 2 8.92 -11.03 16.10
N ARG A 3 7.84 -11.78 15.84
CA ARG A 3 7.48 -12.21 14.48
C ARG A 3 7.11 -10.96 13.69
N ILE A 4 7.81 -10.68 12.59
CA ILE A 4 7.39 -9.65 11.64
C ILE A 4 6.04 -10.14 11.07
N PRO A 5 4.95 -9.36 11.18
CA PRO A 5 3.66 -9.76 10.62
C PRO A 5 3.82 -9.99 9.12
N ASP A 6 3.36 -11.14 8.65
CA ASP A 6 3.32 -11.40 7.23
C ASP A 6 2.30 -10.46 6.59
N HIS A 7 2.79 -9.60 5.71
CA HIS A 7 2.03 -8.65 4.91
C HIS A 7 0.94 -9.24 4.01
N THR A 8 0.86 -10.56 3.89
CA THR A 8 -0.13 -11.31 3.09
C THR A 8 -1.48 -11.53 3.79
N ASP A 9 -1.63 -11.18 5.07
CA ASP A 9 -2.95 -11.17 5.70
C ASP A 9 -3.83 -10.08 5.06
N PRO A 10 -5.11 -10.39 4.70
CA PRO A 10 -6.04 -9.44 4.13
C PRO A 10 -6.49 -8.43 5.19
N VAL A 11 -5.61 -7.50 5.52
CA VAL A 11 -5.85 -6.38 6.42
C VAL A 11 -6.09 -5.15 5.57
N ASP A 12 -7.21 -4.48 5.81
CA ASP A 12 -7.54 -3.20 5.17
C ASP A 12 -6.32 -2.25 5.20
N PRO A 13 -5.81 -1.82 4.03
CA PRO A 13 -4.64 -0.94 3.95
C PRO A 13 -4.81 0.35 4.75
N ALA A 14 -6.04 0.84 4.93
CA ALA A 14 -6.31 1.99 5.77
C ALA A 14 -6.02 1.73 7.26
N ILE A 15 -6.29 0.51 7.75
CA ILE A 15 -5.95 0.10 9.13
C ILE A 15 -4.43 0.04 9.29
N ARG A 16 -3.71 -0.54 8.33
CA ARG A 16 -2.24 -0.63 8.38
C ARG A 16 -1.58 0.75 8.43
N LEU A 17 -2.08 1.72 7.64
CA LEU A 17 -1.60 3.10 7.69
C LEU A 17 -1.85 3.74 9.07
N ARG A 18 -3.06 3.59 9.63
CA ARG A 18 -3.37 4.15 10.96
C ARG A 18 -2.51 3.55 12.07
N ASN A 19 -2.31 2.23 12.05
CA ASN A 19 -1.51 1.53 13.05
C ASN A 19 -0.03 1.92 13.03
N THR A 20 0.45 2.46 11.91
CA THR A 20 1.82 3.01 11.78
C THR A 20 1.89 4.51 12.06
N GLY A 21 0.78 5.14 12.44
CA GLY A 21 0.70 6.59 12.66
C GLY A 21 0.70 7.42 11.36
N LEU A 22 0.61 6.76 10.20
CA LEU A 22 0.55 7.43 8.91
C LEU A 22 -0.87 7.91 8.61
N ARG A 23 -0.97 9.08 7.98
CA ARG A 23 -2.25 9.61 7.51
C ARG A 23 -2.77 8.79 6.34
N VAL A 24 -4.03 8.38 6.42
CA VAL A 24 -4.78 7.80 5.30
C VAL A 24 -5.11 8.93 4.32
N THR A 25 -4.46 8.94 3.16
CA THR A 25 -4.67 9.93 2.10
C THR A 25 -4.98 9.24 0.78
N ALA A 26 -5.65 9.95 -0.13
CA ALA A 26 -5.99 9.40 -1.44
C ALA A 26 -4.77 8.86 -2.21
N PRO A 27 -3.61 9.56 -2.28
CA PRO A 27 -2.43 9.03 -2.96
C PRO A 27 -1.88 7.74 -2.33
N ARG A 28 -1.84 7.64 -0.99
CA ARG A 28 -1.35 6.42 -0.31
C ARG A 28 -2.25 5.23 -0.57
N MET A 29 -3.57 5.44 -0.56
CA MET A 29 -4.53 4.40 -0.88
C MET A 29 -4.46 3.98 -2.35
N ALA A 30 -4.21 4.92 -3.27
CA ALA A 30 -4.04 4.60 -4.69
C ALA A 30 -2.82 3.71 -4.94
N VAL A 31 -1.67 4.03 -4.33
CA VAL A 31 -0.46 3.19 -4.38
C VAL A 31 -0.72 1.78 -3.82
N LEU A 32 -1.31 1.69 -2.63
CA LEU A 32 -1.55 0.38 -1.99
C LEU A 32 -2.54 -0.48 -2.77
N ARG A 33 -3.56 0.12 -3.39
CA ARG A 33 -4.48 -0.62 -4.29
C ARG A 33 -3.79 -1.09 -5.56
N TYR A 34 -2.89 -0.29 -6.13
CA TYR A 34 -2.12 -0.69 -7.31
C TYR A 34 -1.25 -1.92 -7.02
N LEU A 35 -0.63 -1.95 -5.84
CA LEU A 35 0.24 -3.06 -5.40
C LEU A 35 -0.51 -4.32 -4.95
N ASP A 36 -1.81 -4.22 -4.65
CA ASP A 36 -2.63 -5.37 -4.18
C ASP A 36 -2.74 -6.49 -5.24
N GLY A 37 -2.52 -6.17 -6.52
CA GLY A 37 -2.48 -7.13 -7.63
C GLY A 37 -1.08 -7.39 -8.21
N GLU A 38 -0.05 -6.69 -7.74
CA GLU A 38 1.29 -6.70 -8.35
C GLU A 38 2.35 -7.11 -7.33
N SER A 39 3.00 -8.25 -7.56
CA SER A 39 4.04 -8.76 -6.66
C SER A 39 5.33 -7.94 -6.73
N HIS A 40 5.64 -7.33 -7.88
CA HIS A 40 6.78 -6.45 -8.07
C HIS A 40 6.45 -5.39 -9.14
N ALA A 41 6.50 -4.12 -8.79
CA ALA A 41 6.27 -3.01 -9.72
C ALA A 41 7.41 -1.98 -9.65
N ALA A 42 7.73 -1.36 -10.79
CA ALA A 42 8.67 -0.25 -10.79
C ALA A 42 8.02 1.02 -10.22
N ALA A 43 8.83 1.89 -9.62
CA ALA A 43 8.32 3.12 -9.01
C ALA A 43 7.68 4.06 -10.05
N GLU A 44 8.23 4.06 -11.26
CA GLU A 44 7.76 4.83 -12.40
C GLU A 44 6.35 4.39 -12.83
N ASP A 45 6.09 3.08 -12.87
CA ASP A 45 4.80 2.51 -13.23
C ASP A 45 3.72 2.89 -12.22
N ILE A 46 4.02 2.78 -10.92
CA ILE A 46 3.15 3.20 -9.83
C ILE A 46 2.84 4.68 -9.94
N THR A 47 3.87 5.50 -10.18
CA THR A 47 3.73 6.96 -10.25
C THR A 47 2.88 7.37 -11.45
N GLY A 48 3.08 6.71 -12.60
CA GLY A 48 2.27 6.92 -13.80
C GLY A 48 0.79 6.58 -13.55
N ALA A 49 0.52 5.41 -12.99
CA ALA A 49 -0.83 4.95 -12.69
C ALA A 49 -1.56 5.84 -11.67
N VAL A 50 -0.88 6.22 -10.58
CA VAL A 50 -1.50 7.03 -9.51
C VAL A 50 -1.78 8.47 -9.94
N ARG A 51 -0.98 9.04 -10.85
CA ARG A 51 -1.23 10.40 -11.38
C ARG A 51 -2.34 10.45 -12.42
N ALA A 52 -2.61 9.34 -13.10
CA ALA A 52 -3.66 9.24 -14.08
C ALA A 52 -5.06 8.96 -13.47
N ALA A 53 -5.11 8.66 -12.17
CA ALA A 53 -6.30 8.26 -11.43
C ALA A 53 -6.99 9.42 -10.67
#